data_AF-F0LLE8-F1
#
_entry.id   AF-F0LLE8-F1
#
_cell.length_a   1.000
_cell.length_b   1.000
_cell.length_c   1.000
_cell.angle_alpha   90.00
_cell.angle_beta   90.00
_cell.angle_gamma   90.00
#
_symmetry.space_group_name_H-M   'P 1'
#
loop_
_entity.id
_entity.type
_entity.pdbx_description
1 polymer ?
#
loop_
_entity_poly.entity_id
_entity_poly.type
_entity_poly.pdbx_seq_one_letter_code
_entity_poly.pdbx_strand_id
1 'polypeptide(L)'
;MDFNKTEKIVYEKYKREIGSATVQQICRKNAEAWKSFFTLIKKRKELPKWLKPKPPNYQKENGKRKPLIVLRNDQYRIEGNKLILKGLGKFKRLKVSLKEESI
;
A
#
# COMPACT_ATOMS: atom_id res chain seq x y z
N MET A 1 12.97 12.19 -11.18
CA MET A 1 12.90 11.12 -10.16
C MET A 1 12.97 9.80 -10.89
N ASP A 2 13.91 8.92 -10.54
CA ASP A 2 14.08 7.62 -11.21
C ASP A 2 13.33 6.53 -10.43
N PHE A 3 12.09 6.27 -10.84
CA PHE A 3 11.27 5.24 -10.19
C PHE A 3 11.76 3.83 -10.46
N ASN A 4 12.41 3.57 -11.60
CA ASN A 4 12.87 2.24 -11.98
C ASN A 4 14.02 1.79 -11.08
N LYS A 5 14.96 2.69 -10.80
CA LYS A 5 16.06 2.43 -9.85
C LYS A 5 15.53 2.20 -8.43
N THR A 6 14.60 3.04 -7.96
CA THR A 6 13.99 2.87 -6.63
C THR A 6 13.20 1.57 -6.51
N GLU A 7 12.40 1.24 -7.53
CA GLU A 7 11.65 -0.02 -7.59
C GLU A 7 12.58 -1.22 -7.50
N LYS A 8 13.69 -1.24 -8.26
CA LYS A 8 14.67 -2.34 -8.21
C LYS A 8 15.26 -2.54 -6.80
N ILE A 9 15.62 -1.45 -6.12
CA ILE A 9 16.16 -1.50 -4.75
C ILE A 9 15.13 -2.08 -3.77
N VAL A 10 13.88 -1.59 -3.83
CA VAL A 10 12.79 -2.04 -2.96
C VAL A 10 12.42 -3.49 -3.27
N TYR A 11 12.35 -3.86 -4.54
CA TYR A 11 12.08 -5.21 -5.01
C TYR A 11 13.08 -6.21 -4.48
N GLU A 12 14.38 -5.97 -4.68
CA GLU A 12 15.43 -6.88 -4.21
C GLU A 12 15.41 -7.04 -2.68
N LYS A 13 15.13 -5.96 -1.96
CA LYS A 13 15.06 -5.98 -0.49
C LYS A 13 13.89 -6.81 0.05
N TYR A 14 12.70 -6.67 -0.53
CA TYR A 14 11.47 -7.19 0.09
C TYR A 14 10.83 -8.39 -0.62
N LYS A 15 11.29 -8.77 -1.82
CA LYS A 15 10.66 -9.86 -2.61
C LYS A 15 10.62 -11.20 -1.87
N ARG A 16 11.61 -11.47 -1.01
CA ARG A 16 11.69 -12.69 -0.19
C ARG A 16 10.77 -12.65 1.03
N GLU A 17 10.46 -11.45 1.54
CA GLU A 17 9.68 -11.29 2.77
C GLU A 17 8.18 -11.32 2.52
N ILE A 18 7.71 -10.53 1.56
CA ILE A 18 6.27 -10.30 1.30
C ILE A 18 5.80 -10.84 -0.05
N GLY A 19 6.72 -11.44 -0.83
CA GLY A 19 6.47 -11.99 -2.15
C GLY A 19 6.68 -10.97 -3.28
N SER A 20 7.32 -11.42 -4.35
CA SER A 20 7.65 -10.62 -5.54
C SER A 20 6.47 -9.80 -6.07
N ALA A 21 5.33 -10.45 -6.28
CA ALA A 21 4.16 -9.81 -6.86
C ALA A 21 3.53 -8.75 -5.94
N THR A 22 3.60 -8.94 -4.62
CA THR A 22 3.13 -7.94 -3.64
C THR A 22 4.03 -6.71 -3.67
N VAL A 23 5.36 -6.90 -3.68
CA VAL A 23 6.31 -5.77 -3.72
C VAL A 23 6.11 -4.94 -4.98
N GLN A 24 5.99 -5.60 -6.14
CA GLN A 24 5.80 -4.92 -7.41
C GLN A 24 4.51 -4.07 -7.41
N GLN A 25 3.41 -4.60 -6.87
CA GLN A 25 2.17 -3.85 -6.74
C GLN A 25 2.29 -2.63 -5.82
N ILE A 26 3.01 -2.76 -4.71
CA ILE A 26 3.28 -1.64 -3.79
C ILE A 26 4.12 -0.57 -4.49
N CYS A 27 5.20 -0.97 -5.17
CA CYS A 27 6.05 -0.05 -5.93
C CYS A 27 5.25 0.70 -7.00
N ARG A 28 4.41 -0.01 -7.77
CA ARG A 28 3.55 0.59 -8.79
C ARG A 28 2.61 1.63 -8.21
N LYS A 29 1.86 1.30 -7.15
CA LYS A 29 0.94 2.24 -6.48
C LYS A 29 1.68 3.44 -5.88
N ASN A 30 2.86 3.23 -5.33
CA ASN A 30 3.69 4.31 -4.79
C ASN A 30 4.16 5.27 -5.91
N ALA A 31 4.68 4.71 -7.00
CA ALA A 31 5.12 5.49 -8.15
C ALA A 31 3.95 6.27 -8.78
N GLU A 32 2.76 5.66 -8.87
CA GLU A 32 1.54 6.32 -9.36
C GLU A 32 1.14 7.51 -8.49
N ALA A 33 1.14 7.36 -7.16
CA ALA A 33 0.85 8.45 -6.23
C ALA A 33 1.83 9.63 -6.39
N TRP A 34 3.13 9.34 -6.52
CA TRP A 34 4.14 10.36 -6.76
C TRP A 34 3.97 11.04 -8.13
N LYS A 35 3.73 10.27 -9.20
CA LYS A 35 3.46 10.81 -10.54
C LYS A 35 2.25 11.74 -10.52
N SER A 36 1.17 11.34 -9.87
CA SER A 36 -0.03 12.16 -9.69
C SER A 36 0.27 13.46 -8.94
N PHE A 37 1.01 13.39 -7.83
CA PHE A 37 1.43 14.56 -7.07
C PHE A 37 2.25 15.54 -7.91
N PHE A 38 3.24 15.05 -8.68
CA PHE A 38 4.04 15.92 -9.54
C PHE A 38 3.22 16.56 -10.66
N THR A 39 2.26 15.83 -11.24
CA THR A 39 1.32 16.38 -12.22
C THR A 39 0.49 17.51 -11.62
N LEU A 40 -0.03 17.33 -10.40
CA LEU A 40 -0.78 18.35 -9.68
C LEU A 40 0.06 19.58 -9.34
N ILE A 41 1.33 19.40 -8.96
CA ILE A 41 2.25 20.54 -8.75
C ILE A 41 2.44 21.35 -10.03
N LYS A 42 2.65 20.68 -11.17
CA LYS A 42 2.83 21.37 -12.47
C LYS A 42 1.59 22.18 -12.85
N LYS A 43 0.40 21.65 -12.55
CA LYS A 43 -0.88 22.30 -12.80
C LYS A 43 -1.35 23.24 -11.69
N ARG A 44 -0.51 23.57 -10.69
CA ARG A 44 -0.93 24.34 -9.50
C ARG A 44 -1.62 25.67 -9.84
N LYS A 45 -1.28 26.31 -10.95
CA LYS A 45 -1.92 27.57 -11.41
C LYS A 45 -3.37 27.37 -11.90
N GLU A 46 -3.71 26.16 -12.34
CA GLU A 46 -5.03 25.75 -12.84
C GLU A 46 -5.89 25.13 -11.74
N LEU A 47 -5.33 24.86 -10.55
CA LEU A 47 -6.06 24.21 -9.46
C LEU A 47 -6.90 25.24 -8.68
N PRO A 48 -8.06 24.82 -8.15
CA PRO A 48 -8.83 25.64 -7.21
C PRO A 48 -7.98 26.07 -6.00
N LYS A 49 -8.17 27.29 -5.50
CA LYS A 49 -7.38 27.84 -4.37
C LYS A 49 -7.39 26.98 -3.11
N TRP A 50 -8.46 26.21 -2.89
CA TRP A 50 -8.61 25.30 -1.76
C TRP A 50 -7.83 23.99 -1.94
N LEU A 51 -7.52 23.58 -3.18
CA LEU A 51 -6.80 22.34 -3.46
C LEU A 51 -5.29 22.62 -3.45
N LYS A 52 -4.65 22.30 -2.32
CA LYS A 52 -3.19 22.33 -2.18
C LYS A 52 -2.65 20.91 -2.30
N PRO A 53 -2.01 20.53 -3.43
CA PRO A 53 -1.42 19.20 -3.58
C PRO A 53 -0.44 18.94 -2.44
N LYS A 54 -0.55 17.78 -1.80
CA LYS A 54 0.37 17.33 -0.75
C LYS A 54 1.12 16.08 -1.22
N PRO A 55 2.39 15.92 -0.83
CA PRO A 55 3.13 14.72 -1.17
C PRO A 55 2.44 13.48 -0.59
N PRO A 56 2.60 12.31 -1.22
CA PRO A 56 2.14 11.05 -0.65
C PRO A 56 2.70 10.89 0.77
N ASN A 57 1.82 10.60 1.73
CA ASN A 57 2.20 10.40 3.12
C ASN A 57 1.92 8.96 3.55
N TYR A 58 2.59 8.52 4.63
CA TYR A 58 2.32 7.23 5.24
C TYR A 58 1.15 7.34 6.23
N GLN A 59 0.47 6.22 6.46
CA GLN A 59 -0.62 6.15 7.43
C GLN A 59 -0.07 6.33 8.86
N LYS A 60 -0.61 7.32 9.56
CA LYS A 60 -0.35 7.60 10.96
C LYS A 60 -1.67 7.71 11.71
N GLU A 61 -1.65 7.29 12.97
CA GLU A 61 -2.72 7.51 13.93
C GLU A 61 -2.08 7.97 15.24
N ASN A 62 -2.54 9.10 15.79
CA ASN A 62 -1.98 9.72 16.99
C ASN A 62 -0.44 9.90 16.96
N GLY A 63 0.08 10.31 15.80
CA GLY A 63 1.52 10.50 15.58
C GLY A 63 2.34 9.21 15.39
N LYS A 64 1.76 8.03 15.66
CA LYS A 64 2.42 6.74 15.51
C LYS A 64 2.17 6.13 14.14
N ARG A 65 3.17 5.43 13.59
CA ARG A 65 3.06 4.72 12.33
C ARG A 65 2.09 3.55 12.50
N LYS A 66 1.07 3.49 11.64
CA LYS A 66 0.13 2.36 11.62
C LYS A 66 0.71 1.25 10.73
N PRO A 67 0.81 0.00 11.21
CA PRO A 67 1.14 -1.13 10.36
C PRO A 67 0.08 -1.27 9.25
N LEU A 68 0.54 -1.44 8.01
CA LEU A 68 -0.31 -1.63 6.85
C LEU A 68 0.09 -2.94 6.16
N ILE A 69 -0.88 -3.80 5.89
CA ILE A 69 -0.71 -5.00 5.09
C ILE A 69 -1.47 -4.76 3.78
N VAL A 70 -0.79 -4.95 2.66
CA VAL A 70 -1.41 -4.89 1.33
C VAL A 70 -1.73 -6.31 0.90
N LEU A 71 -3.02 -6.58 0.66
CA LEU A 71 -3.51 -7.87 0.18
C LEU A 71 -3.98 -7.71 -1.26
N ARG A 72 -3.55 -8.62 -2.13
CA ARG A 72 -4.13 -8.78 -3.46
C ARG A 72 -5.47 -9.53 -3.35
N ASN A 73 -6.34 -9.34 -4.34
CA ASN A 73 -7.65 -9.99 -4.41
C ASN A 73 -7.55 -11.53 -4.25
N ASP A 74 -6.53 -12.14 -4.85
CA ASP A 74 -6.29 -13.59 -4.78
C ASP A 74 -5.63 -14.07 -3.46
N GLN A 75 -5.17 -13.15 -2.59
CA GLN A 75 -4.50 -13.48 -1.34
C GLN A 75 -5.44 -13.56 -0.14
N TYR A 76 -6.74 -13.31 -0.30
CA TYR A 76 -7.68 -13.47 0.80
C TYR A 76 -8.98 -14.14 0.37
N ARG A 77 -9.64 -14.75 1.35
CA ARG A 77 -11.02 -15.24 1.23
C ARG A 77 -11.75 -14.93 2.53
N ILE A 78 -12.98 -14.48 2.40
CA ILE A 78 -13.88 -14.29 3.54
C ILE A 78 -14.82 -15.50 3.57
N GLU A 79 -14.88 -16.19 4.70
CA GLU A 79 -15.77 -17.33 4.93
C GLU A 79 -16.55 -17.09 6.23
N GLY A 80 -17.80 -16.64 6.11
CA GLY A 80 -18.59 -16.17 7.25
C GLY A 80 -17.84 -15.08 8.02
N ASN A 81 -17.61 -15.30 9.31
CA ASN A 81 -16.89 -14.36 10.17
C ASN A 81 -15.36 -14.58 10.22
N LYS A 82 -14.80 -15.26 9.21
CA LYS A 82 -13.37 -15.60 9.14
C LYS A 82 -12.72 -14.97 7.92
N LEU A 83 -11.62 -14.26 8.14
CA LEU A 83 -10.71 -13.79 7.11
C LEU A 83 -9.56 -14.79 6.96
N ILE A 84 -9.47 -15.44 5.81
CA ILE A 84 -8.43 -16.40 5.46
C ILE A 84 -7.45 -15.71 4.54
N LEU A 85 -6.24 -15.45 5.02
CA LEU A 85 -5.15 -14.90 4.22
C LEU A 85 -4.24 -16.03 3.73
N LYS A 86 -3.88 -15.96 2.45
CA LYS A 86 -3.02 -16.93 1.76
C LYS A 86 -1.89 -16.20 1.06
N GLY A 87 -0.74 -16.87 0.93
CA GLY A 87 0.36 -16.37 0.10
C GLY A 87 1.00 -15.09 0.63
N LEU A 88 1.07 -14.90 1.95
CA LEU A 88 1.64 -13.73 2.63
C LEU A 88 3.18 -13.74 2.67
N GLY A 89 3.85 -14.27 1.64
CA GLY A 89 5.29 -14.50 1.66
C GLY A 89 5.70 -15.38 2.85
N LYS A 90 6.58 -14.87 3.73
CA LYS A 90 7.10 -15.60 4.89
C LYS A 90 6.03 -16.08 5.88
N PHE A 91 4.87 -15.44 5.90
CA PHE A 91 3.78 -15.76 6.83
C PHE A 91 2.82 -16.86 6.32
N LYS A 92 3.05 -17.41 5.12
CA LYS A 92 2.29 -18.50 4.47
C LYS A 92 0.77 -18.33 4.52
N ARG A 93 0.11 -18.78 5.59
CA ARG A 93 -1.35 -18.78 5.76
C ARG A 93 -1.71 -18.26 7.16
N LEU A 94 -2.61 -17.29 7.21
CA LEU A 94 -3.16 -16.74 8.45
C LEU A 94 -4.68 -16.89 8.42
N LYS A 95 -5.28 -17.30 9.53
CA LYS A 95 -6.74 -17.26 9.72
C LYS A 95 -7.03 -16.30 10.87
N VAL A 96 -7.87 -15.32 10.61
CA VAL A 96 -8.29 -14.32 11.60
C VAL A 96 -9.81 -14.41 11.73
N SER A 97 -10.31 -14.61 12.96
CA SER A 97 -11.73 -14.42 13.25
C SER A 97 -11.96 -12.94 13.48
N LEU A 98 -12.88 -12.34 12.72
CA LEU A 98 -13.28 -10.96 12.96
C LEU A 98 -14.17 -10.98 14.21
N LYS A 99 -13.82 -10.20 15.23
CA LYS A 99 -14.74 -10.00 16.35
C LYS A 99 -15.72 -8.91 15.92
N GLU A 100 -17.02 -9.18 16.06
CA GLU A 100 -18.01 -8.11 16.03
C GLU A 100 -17.74 -7.25 17.27
N GLU A 101 -17.27 -6.02 17.06
CA GLU A 101 -17.39 -5.00 18.10
C GLU A 101 -18.86 -4.60 18.12
N SER A 102 -19.57 -5.03 19.17
CA SER A 102 -20.90 -4.55 19.49
C SER A 102 -20.84 -3.03 19.68
N ILE A 103 -21.51 -2.30 18.80
CA ILE A 103 -21.71 -0.85 18.86
C ILE A 103 -22.62 -0.52 20.05
#